data_AF-A0A2V6KGJ5-F1
#
_entry.id   AF-A0A2V6KGJ5-F1
#
_cell.length_a   1.000
_cell.length_b   1.000
_cell.length_c   1.000
_cell.angle_alpha   90.00
_cell.angle_beta   90.00
_cell.angle_gamma   90.00
#
_symmetry.space_group_name_H-M   'P 1'
#
loop_
_entity.id
_entity.type
_entity.pdbx_description
1 polymer ?
#
loop_
_entity_poly.entity_id
_entity_poly.type
_entity_poly.pdbx_seq_one_letter_code
_entity_poly.pdbx_strand_id
1 'polypeptide(L)'
;MTLIRLFILAAIGGLTLPLAAQEAAEPEVDLSPKRSEPSPTPPSPSAIPELSQLDEIFKQTSLGKTADAYRLRAEGRKLENQVVNDPDVVAMKKAAELSRTDLEKRQRLRDYYNIYYERMKARAESPEMKTALDASKAAHLALLDQSRVRPSPSPVASPVASRAEEDEH
;
A
#
# COMPACT_ATOMS: atom_id res chain seq x y z
N MET A 1 19.90 -27.72 20.95
CA MET A 1 20.11 -26.74 22.05
C MET A 1 20.88 -25.59 21.42
N THR A 2 20.41 -24.36 21.24
CA THR A 2 19.42 -23.54 21.96
C THR A 2 18.91 -22.44 21.02
N LEU A 3 17.62 -22.12 21.11
CA LEU A 3 16.98 -20.95 20.48
C LEU A 3 17.42 -19.68 21.21
N ILE A 4 17.63 -18.58 20.49
CA ILE A 4 17.56 -17.23 21.07
C ILE A 4 16.54 -16.42 20.27
N ARG A 5 15.31 -16.42 20.80
CA ARG A 5 14.24 -15.48 20.49
C ARG A 5 14.53 -14.20 21.27
N LEU A 6 14.73 -13.07 20.61
CA LEU A 6 14.77 -11.78 21.31
C LEU A 6 13.33 -11.25 21.43
N PHE A 7 12.82 -11.33 22.65
CA PHE A 7 11.59 -10.66 23.08
C PHE A 7 11.86 -9.16 23.22
N ILE A 8 11.08 -8.32 22.55
CA ILE A 8 11.02 -6.89 22.83
C ILE A 8 10.07 -6.71 24.02
N LEU A 9 10.64 -6.35 25.17
CA LEU A 9 9.95 -6.06 26.41
C LEU A 9 9.25 -4.69 26.31
N ALA A 10 7.93 -4.67 26.40
CA ALA A 10 7.14 -3.44 26.49
C ALA A 10 7.23 -2.89 27.93
N ALA A 11 7.82 -1.71 28.10
CA ALA A 11 7.74 -0.96 29.34
C ALA A 11 6.37 -0.26 29.42
N ILE A 12 5.47 -0.83 30.22
CA ILE A 12 4.21 -0.21 30.61
C ILE A 12 4.54 0.79 31.73
N GLY A 13 4.76 2.05 31.36
CA GLY A 13 4.81 3.17 32.29
C GLY A 13 3.41 3.72 32.50
N GLY A 14 2.80 3.42 33.64
CA GLY A 14 1.48 3.89 34.03
C GLY A 14 1.45 5.42 34.18
N LEU A 15 0.54 6.07 33.46
CA LEU A 15 0.23 7.48 33.65
C LEU A 15 -0.84 7.57 34.75
N THR A 16 -0.44 8.04 35.94
CA THR A 16 -1.34 8.35 37.04
C THR A 16 -2.21 9.56 36.67
N LEU A 17 -3.53 9.41 36.70
CA LEU A 17 -4.50 10.51 36.62
C LEU A 17 -4.49 11.33 37.93
N PRO A 18 -4.16 12.63 37.94
CA PRO A 18 -4.58 13.49 39.03
C PRO A 18 -6.05 13.86 38.83
N LEU A 19 -6.85 13.47 39.82
CA LEU A 19 -8.23 13.87 40.05
C LEU A 19 -8.24 15.39 40.32
N ALA A 20 -8.50 16.21 39.31
CA ALA A 20 -8.83 17.62 39.51
C ALA A 20 -10.34 17.71 39.76
N ALA A 21 -10.71 17.89 41.03
CA ALA A 21 -12.03 18.36 41.40
C ALA A 21 -12.27 19.69 40.67
N GLN A 22 -13.20 19.72 39.72
CA GLN A 22 -13.73 20.97 39.21
C GLN A 22 -14.78 21.44 40.21
N GLU A 23 -14.38 22.41 41.02
CA GLU A 23 -15.26 23.32 41.75
C GLU A 23 -16.32 23.84 40.77
N ALA A 24 -17.59 23.66 41.10
CA ALA A 24 -18.71 24.14 40.29
C ALA A 24 -18.72 25.67 40.32
N ALA A 25 -18.28 26.30 39.23
CA ALA A 25 -18.60 27.69 38.94
C ALA A 25 -19.94 27.70 38.19
N GLU A 26 -20.98 28.25 38.82
CA GLU A 26 -22.27 28.48 38.19
C GLU A 26 -22.09 29.37 36.95
N PRO A 27 -22.61 28.99 35.77
CA PRO A 27 -22.73 29.93 34.68
C PRO A 27 -23.89 30.88 35.00
N GLU A 28 -23.58 32.07 35.50
CA GLU A 28 -24.50 33.19 35.51
C GLU A 28 -24.82 33.53 34.04
N VAL A 29 -25.93 32.99 33.55
CA VAL A 29 -26.44 33.24 32.21
C VAL A 29 -27.04 34.65 32.21
N ASP A 30 -26.28 35.63 31.71
CA ASP A 30 -26.81 36.96 31.39
C ASP A 30 -27.81 36.83 30.22
N LEU A 31 -29.10 36.95 30.54
CA LEU A 31 -30.22 36.89 29.60
C LEU A 31 -30.53 38.24 28.94
N SER A 32 -29.59 39.19 28.93
CA SER A 32 -29.76 40.45 28.21
C SER A 32 -30.04 40.18 26.72
N PRO A 33 -31.18 40.65 26.17
CA PRO A 33 -31.55 40.35 24.79
C PRO A 33 -30.55 41.02 23.84
N LYS A 34 -29.71 40.19 23.21
CA LYS A 34 -28.79 40.60 22.15
C LYS A 34 -29.60 41.18 21.00
N ARG A 35 -29.31 42.44 20.66
CA ARG A 35 -29.90 43.17 19.53
C ARG A 35 -29.82 42.34 18.25
N SER A 36 -30.96 42.12 17.60
CA SER A 36 -31.03 41.39 16.33
C SER A 36 -30.30 42.16 15.23
N GLU A 37 -29.12 41.67 14.84
CA GLU A 37 -28.51 42.03 13.57
C GLU A 37 -29.27 41.36 12.42
N PRO A 38 -29.38 42.01 11.24
CA PRO A 38 -30.05 41.44 10.09
C PRO A 38 -29.37 40.12 9.69
N SER A 39 -30.17 39.06 9.60
CA SER A 39 -29.70 37.75 9.13
C SER A 39 -29.18 37.87 7.70
N PRO A 40 -27.97 37.34 7.38
CA PRO A 40 -27.48 37.30 6.02
C PRO A 40 -28.43 36.43 5.17
N THR A 41 -28.79 36.94 3.99
CA THR A 41 -29.58 36.20 2.99
C THR A 41 -28.93 34.84 2.72
N PRO A 42 -29.68 33.72 2.80
CA PRO A 42 -29.11 32.40 2.53
C PRO A 42 -28.61 32.35 1.08
N PRO A 43 -27.39 31.86 0.83
CA PRO A 43 -26.89 31.68 -0.52
C PRO A 43 -27.80 30.71 -1.29
N SER A 44 -27.99 30.99 -2.59
CA SER A 44 -28.84 30.21 -3.49
C SER A 44 -28.56 28.70 -3.42
N PRO A 45 -29.60 27.83 -3.50
CA PRO A 45 -29.50 26.39 -3.24
C PRO A 45 -28.70 25.56 -4.27
N SER A 46 -28.05 26.20 -5.25
CA SER A 46 -27.32 25.53 -6.33
C SER A 46 -25.81 25.34 -6.04
N ALA A 47 -25.35 25.59 -4.82
CA ALA A 47 -23.93 25.61 -4.46
C ALA A 47 -23.48 24.45 -3.56
N ILE A 48 -24.31 23.42 -3.36
CA ILE A 48 -23.94 22.24 -2.58
C ILE A 48 -23.35 21.21 -3.56
N PRO A 49 -22.05 20.85 -3.42
CA PRO A 49 -21.44 19.85 -4.30
C PRO A 49 -22.08 18.47 -4.09
N GLU A 50 -22.10 17.67 -5.14
CA GLU A 50 -22.52 16.27 -5.05
C GLU A 50 -21.54 15.46 -4.19
N LEU A 51 -22.01 14.37 -3.57
CA LEU A 51 -21.19 13.55 -2.68
C LEU A 51 -19.92 13.01 -3.36
N SER A 52 -19.99 12.66 -4.64
CA SER A 52 -18.83 12.22 -5.42
C SER A 52 -17.78 13.32 -5.60
N GLN A 53 -18.22 14.58 -5.78
CA GLN A 53 -17.30 15.72 -5.87
C GLN A 53 -16.64 16.00 -4.52
N LEU A 54 -17.38 15.86 -3.42
CA LEU A 54 -16.81 15.98 -2.07
C LEU A 54 -15.78 14.87 -1.80
N ASP A 55 -16.03 13.63 -2.23
CA ASP A 55 -15.07 12.54 -2.12
C ASP A 55 -13.79 12.84 -2.92
N GLU A 56 -13.91 13.33 -4.15
CA GLU A 56 -12.74 13.73 -4.95
C GLU A 56 -11.95 14.87 -4.29
N ILE A 57 -12.62 15.91 -3.80
CA ILE A 57 -11.98 17.02 -3.08
C ILE A 57 -11.28 16.49 -1.83
N PHE A 58 -11.94 15.63 -1.07
CA PHE A 58 -11.38 15.03 0.14
C PHE A 58 -10.14 14.19 -0.16
N LYS A 59 -10.16 13.38 -1.23
CA LYS A 59 -9.02 12.57 -1.68
C LYS A 59 -7.78 13.38 -2.04
N GLN A 60 -7.94 14.64 -2.45
CA GLN A 60 -6.78 15.52 -2.72
C GLN A 60 -6.09 16.02 -1.45
N THR A 61 -6.80 16.03 -0.31
CA THR A 61 -6.24 16.45 0.98
C THR A 61 -5.20 15.46 1.51
N SER A 62 -4.34 15.90 2.44
CA SER A 62 -3.38 15.01 3.11
C SER A 62 -4.08 13.88 3.90
N LEU A 63 -5.24 14.18 4.49
CA LEU A 63 -6.03 13.20 5.24
C LEU A 63 -6.68 12.18 4.31
N GLY A 64 -7.27 12.62 3.19
CA GLY A 64 -7.84 11.71 2.19
C GLY A 64 -6.81 10.75 1.62
N LYS A 65 -5.62 11.26 1.25
CA LYS A 65 -4.49 10.42 0.82
C LYS A 65 -4.07 9.40 1.88
N THR A 66 -4.05 9.81 3.15
CA THR A 66 -3.72 8.91 4.27
C THR A 66 -4.79 7.84 4.47
N ALA A 67 -6.06 8.21 4.36
CA ALA A 67 -7.18 7.28 4.47
C ALA A 67 -7.16 6.23 3.34
N ASP A 68 -6.92 6.66 2.10
CA ASP A 68 -6.77 5.74 0.96
C ASP A 68 -5.56 4.82 1.11
N ALA A 69 -4.41 5.37 1.53
CA ALA A 69 -3.22 4.55 1.81
C ALA A 69 -3.48 3.52 2.91
N TYR A 70 -4.24 3.88 3.95
CA TYR A 70 -4.63 2.95 5.00
C TYR A 70 -5.57 1.86 4.48
N ARG A 71 -6.58 2.21 3.68
CA ARG A 71 -7.50 1.25 3.04
C ARG A 71 -6.73 0.24 2.20
N LEU A 72 -5.84 0.71 1.33
CA LEU A 72 -4.99 -0.16 0.51
C LEU A 72 -4.09 -1.05 1.38
N ARG A 73 -3.47 -0.51 2.44
CA ARG A 73 -2.65 -1.32 3.35
C ARG A 73 -3.47 -2.40 4.06
N ALA A 74 -4.68 -2.07 4.51
CA ALA A 74 -5.54 -3.01 5.21
C ALA A 74 -5.97 -4.16 4.31
N GLU A 75 -6.41 -3.85 3.08
CA GLU A 75 -6.74 -4.86 2.07
C GLU A 75 -5.50 -5.69 1.69
N GLY A 76 -4.34 -5.06 1.49
CA GLY A 76 -3.09 -5.75 1.20
C GLY A 76 -2.71 -6.78 2.29
N ARG A 77 -2.80 -6.39 3.57
CA ARG A 77 -2.55 -7.33 4.69
C ARG A 77 -3.54 -8.49 4.71
N LYS A 78 -4.81 -8.24 4.37
CA LYS A 78 -5.81 -9.29 4.27
C LYS A 78 -5.45 -10.30 3.18
N LEU A 79 -5.03 -9.83 2.00
CA LEU A 79 -4.59 -10.67 0.90
C LEU A 79 -3.34 -11.47 1.26
N GLU A 80 -2.35 -10.84 1.89
CA GLU A 80 -1.13 -11.51 2.39
C GLU A 80 -1.49 -12.66 3.35
N ASN A 81 -2.35 -12.42 4.34
CA ASN A 81 -2.77 -13.45 5.28
C ASN A 81 -3.48 -14.64 4.60
N GLN A 82 -4.15 -14.41 3.47
CA GLN A 82 -4.81 -15.46 2.71
C GLN A 82 -3.82 -16.28 1.85
N VAL A 83 -2.74 -15.66 1.40
CA VAL A 83 -1.78 -16.26 0.44
C VAL A 83 -0.54 -16.83 1.13
N VAL A 84 -0.17 -16.36 2.32
CA VAL A 84 1.06 -16.75 3.02
C VAL A 84 1.17 -18.27 3.29
N ASN A 85 0.03 -18.95 3.42
CA ASN A 85 -0.04 -20.39 3.66
C ASN A 85 -0.40 -21.20 2.41
N ASP A 86 -0.45 -20.58 1.23
CA ASP A 86 -0.67 -21.28 -0.03
C ASP A 86 0.46 -22.28 -0.28
N PRO A 87 0.16 -23.55 -0.62
CA PRO A 87 1.17 -24.60 -0.70
C PRO A 87 2.26 -24.31 -1.74
N ASP A 88 1.91 -23.70 -2.86
CA ASP A 88 2.87 -23.37 -3.93
C ASP A 88 3.78 -22.24 -3.48
N VAL A 89 3.21 -21.21 -2.83
CA VAL A 89 3.96 -20.07 -2.27
C VAL A 89 4.96 -20.55 -1.22
N VAL A 90 4.52 -21.41 -0.29
CA VAL A 90 5.37 -21.98 0.76
C VAL A 90 6.47 -22.86 0.16
N ALA A 91 6.14 -23.70 -0.82
CA ALA A 91 7.11 -24.55 -1.50
C ALA A 91 8.19 -23.72 -2.20
N MET A 92 7.81 -22.68 -2.95
CA MET A 92 8.75 -21.80 -3.65
C MET A 92 9.64 -21.01 -2.67
N LYS A 93 9.06 -20.51 -1.57
CA LYS A 93 9.82 -19.83 -0.52
C LYS A 93 10.88 -20.75 0.09
N LYS A 94 10.47 -21.97 0.45
CA LYS A 94 11.38 -22.99 1.01
C LYS A 94 12.45 -23.40 0.01
N ALA A 95 12.08 -23.54 -1.27
CA ALA A 95 13.06 -23.79 -2.32
C ALA A 95 14.08 -22.65 -2.40
N ALA A 96 13.66 -21.39 -2.36
CA ALA A 96 14.58 -20.25 -2.33
C ALA A 96 15.52 -20.30 -1.11
N GLU A 97 15.01 -20.62 0.07
CA GLU A 97 15.81 -20.74 1.31
C GLU A 97 16.84 -21.88 1.27
N LEU A 98 16.53 -22.98 0.59
CA LEU A 98 17.41 -24.15 0.43
C LEU A 98 18.43 -24.02 -0.71
N SER A 99 18.48 -22.88 -1.40
CA SER A 99 19.40 -22.66 -2.51
C SER A 99 20.86 -22.68 -2.03
N ARG A 100 21.74 -23.28 -2.83
CA ARG A 100 23.16 -23.40 -2.45
C ARG A 100 23.98 -22.18 -2.84
N THR A 101 23.50 -21.41 -3.82
CA THR A 101 24.18 -20.22 -4.35
C THR A 101 23.26 -19.00 -4.32
N ASP A 102 23.86 -17.81 -4.27
CA ASP A 102 23.13 -16.55 -4.34
C ASP A 102 22.37 -16.39 -5.67
N LEU A 103 22.99 -16.77 -6.79
CA LEU A 103 22.36 -16.69 -8.11
C LEU A 103 21.10 -17.57 -8.17
N GLU A 104 21.20 -18.81 -7.70
CA GLU A 104 20.07 -19.73 -7.61
C GLU A 104 18.99 -19.18 -6.66
N LYS A 105 19.39 -18.67 -5.50
CA LYS A 105 18.46 -18.05 -4.54
C LYS A 105 17.68 -16.91 -5.16
N ARG A 106 18.34 -16.00 -5.88
CA ARG A 106 17.67 -14.88 -6.54
C ARG A 106 16.72 -15.35 -7.63
N GLN A 107 17.09 -16.37 -8.41
CA GLN A 107 16.17 -16.96 -9.39
C GLN A 107 14.93 -17.54 -8.70
N ARG A 108 15.11 -18.36 -7.67
CA ARG A 108 13.99 -18.94 -6.92
C ARG A 108 13.16 -17.87 -6.20
N LEU A 109 13.76 -16.76 -5.76
CA LEU A 109 13.03 -15.61 -5.20
C LEU A 109 12.20 -14.88 -6.26
N ARG A 110 12.69 -14.76 -7.50
CA ARG A 110 11.87 -14.23 -8.62
C ARG A 110 10.64 -15.10 -8.84
N ASP A 111 10.84 -16.42 -8.89
CA ASP A 111 9.74 -17.39 -9.07
C ASP A 111 8.75 -17.34 -7.90
N TYR A 112 9.26 -17.25 -6.66
CA TYR A 112 8.46 -17.04 -5.46
C TYR A 112 7.61 -15.77 -5.54
N TYR A 113 8.21 -14.61 -5.85
CA TYR A 113 7.45 -13.36 -5.94
C TYR A 113 6.44 -13.36 -7.09
N ASN A 114 6.77 -14.01 -8.22
CA ASN A 114 5.81 -14.17 -9.31
C ASN A 114 4.54 -14.88 -8.84
N ILE A 115 4.67 -16.07 -8.25
CA ILE A 115 3.52 -16.84 -7.75
C ILE A 115 2.83 -16.11 -6.59
N TYR A 116 3.59 -15.56 -5.65
CA TYR A 116 3.04 -14.84 -4.49
C TYR A 116 2.12 -13.69 -4.90
N TYR A 117 2.57 -12.84 -5.83
CA TYR A 117 1.75 -11.72 -6.31
C TYR A 117 0.63 -12.15 -7.26
N GLU A 118 0.81 -13.22 -8.05
CA GLU A 118 -0.29 -13.77 -8.86
C GLU A 118 -1.43 -14.31 -7.98
N ARG A 119 -1.09 -15.04 -6.91
CA ARG A 119 -2.08 -15.55 -5.94
C ARG A 119 -2.81 -14.42 -5.22
N MET A 120 -2.13 -13.33 -4.88
CA MET A 120 -2.78 -12.14 -4.31
C MET A 120 -3.67 -11.43 -5.34
N LYS A 121 -3.20 -11.22 -6.57
CA LYS A 121 -3.98 -10.55 -7.64
C LYS A 121 -5.23 -11.32 -8.02
N ALA A 122 -5.18 -12.65 -8.00
CA ALA A 122 -6.34 -13.50 -8.27
C ALA A 122 -7.46 -13.34 -7.22
N ARG A 123 -7.11 -12.92 -6.00
CA ARG A 123 -8.05 -12.68 -4.88
C ARG A 123 -8.43 -11.21 -4.71
N ALA A 124 -7.68 -10.30 -5.32
CA ALA A 124 -7.96 -8.87 -5.26
C ALA A 124 -9.20 -8.53 -6.12
N GLU A 125 -10.16 -7.83 -5.53
CA GLU A 125 -11.36 -7.36 -6.22
C GLU A 125 -11.15 -5.96 -6.80
N SER A 126 -10.49 -5.08 -6.03
CA SER A 126 -10.27 -3.69 -6.41
C SER A 126 -9.21 -3.55 -7.52
N PRO A 127 -9.46 -2.76 -8.59
CA PRO A 127 -8.45 -2.45 -9.59
C PRO A 127 -7.28 -1.64 -9.01
N GLU A 128 -7.53 -0.75 -8.04
CA GLU A 128 -6.50 0.02 -7.35
C GLU A 128 -5.54 -0.92 -6.60
N MET A 129 -6.09 -1.97 -5.96
CA MET A 129 -5.29 -2.97 -5.26
C MET A 129 -4.44 -3.78 -6.24
N LYS A 130 -5.00 -4.20 -7.38
CA LYS A 130 -4.22 -4.91 -8.42
C LYS A 130 -3.01 -4.10 -8.89
N THR A 131 -3.20 -2.80 -9.12
CA THR A 131 -2.11 -1.88 -9.48
C THR A 131 -1.09 -1.73 -8.35
N ALA A 132 -1.54 -1.60 -7.10
CA ALA A 132 -0.64 -1.51 -5.94
C ALA A 132 0.19 -2.80 -5.75
N LEU A 133 -0.41 -3.97 -6.01
CA LEU A 133 0.28 -5.25 -6.00
C LEU A 133 1.31 -5.36 -7.13
N ASP A 134 1.01 -4.88 -8.33
CA ASP A 134 1.97 -4.84 -9.45
C ASP A 134 3.17 -3.94 -9.14
N ALA A 135 2.93 -2.77 -8.54
CA ALA A 135 4.01 -1.88 -8.09
C ALA A 135 4.88 -2.54 -7.00
N SER A 136 4.24 -3.24 -6.06
CA SER A 136 4.93 -3.94 -4.97
C SER A 136 5.73 -5.16 -5.49
N LYS A 137 5.19 -5.88 -6.48
CA LYS A 137 5.91 -6.93 -7.23
C LYS A 137 7.14 -6.36 -7.91
N ALA A 138 6.99 -5.27 -8.66
CA ALA A 138 8.10 -4.63 -9.35
C ALA A 138 9.19 -4.18 -8.37
N ALA A 139 8.80 -3.59 -7.24
CA ALA A 139 9.75 -3.19 -6.19
C ALA A 139 10.52 -4.38 -5.62
N HIS A 140 9.86 -5.50 -5.30
CA HIS A 140 10.54 -6.70 -4.82
C HIS A 140 11.47 -7.32 -5.85
N LEU A 141 11.08 -7.35 -7.13
CA LEU A 141 11.93 -7.86 -8.18
C LEU A 141 13.16 -6.97 -8.41
N ALA A 142 12.99 -5.64 -8.38
CA ALA A 142 14.09 -4.69 -8.51
C ALA A 142 15.14 -4.85 -7.39
N LEU A 143 14.74 -5.24 -6.18
CA LEU A 143 15.67 -5.55 -5.09
C LEU A 143 16.54 -6.78 -5.36
N LEU A 144 16.13 -7.67 -6.27
CA LEU A 144 16.89 -8.86 -6.66
C LEU A 144 17.87 -8.60 -7.81
N ASP A 145 17.78 -7.45 -8.47
CA ASP A 145 18.65 -7.10 -9.58
C ASP A 145 20.04 -6.71 -9.07
N GLN A 146 21.08 -7.29 -9.69
CA GLN A 146 22.47 -6.94 -9.39
C GLN A 146 22.96 -5.89 -10.37
N SER A 147 23.02 -4.62 -9.93
CA SER A 147 23.48 -3.50 -10.75
C SER A 147 24.97 -3.56 -11.12
N ARG A 148 25.80 -4.31 -10.37
CA ARG A 148 27.26 -4.40 -10.56
C ARG A 148 27.74 -5.67 -11.25
N VAL A 149 26.87 -6.65 -11.46
CA VAL A 149 27.21 -7.86 -12.19
C VAL A 149 26.67 -7.69 -13.60
N ARG A 150 27.50 -7.99 -14.61
CA ARG A 150 27.19 -7.84 -16.04
C ARG A 150 25.70 -8.11 -16.29
N PRO A 151 24.91 -7.14 -16.79
CA PRO A 151 23.49 -7.34 -16.99
C PRO A 151 23.29 -8.58 -17.86
N SER A 152 22.40 -9.48 -17.43
CA SER A 152 21.95 -10.58 -18.28
C SER A 152 21.41 -9.96 -19.56
N PRO A 153 21.77 -10.48 -20.76
CA PRO A 153 21.26 -9.94 -22.00
C PRO A 153 19.72 -10.00 -21.95
N SER A 154 19.08 -8.83 -22.04
CA SER A 154 17.65 -8.79 -22.36
C SER A 154 17.46 -9.46 -23.73
N PRO A 155 16.37 -10.20 -23.95
CA PRO A 155 16.06 -10.71 -25.28
C PRO A 155 15.83 -9.52 -26.21
N VAL A 156 16.85 -9.16 -26.98
CA VAL A 156 16.75 -8.18 -28.05
C VAL A 156 15.91 -8.86 -29.13
N ALA A 157 14.74 -8.29 -29.43
CA ALA A 157 13.94 -8.71 -30.57
C ALA A 157 14.84 -8.72 -31.82
N SER A 158 15.03 -9.89 -32.42
CA SER A 158 15.86 -10.03 -33.61
C SER A 158 15.30 -9.14 -34.73
N PRO A 159 16.12 -8.29 -35.38
CA PRO A 159 15.64 -7.53 -36.52
C PRO A 159 15.30 -8.51 -37.65
N VAL A 160 14.06 -8.44 -38.12
CA VAL A 160 13.61 -9.09 -39.36
C VAL A 160 14.53 -8.65 -40.49
N ALA A 161 15.21 -9.61 -41.12
CA ALA A 161 16.01 -9.36 -42.31
C ALA A 161 15.06 -8.96 -43.45
N SER A 162 15.08 -7.69 -43.84
CA SER A 162 14.48 -7.26 -45.10
C SER A 162 15.36 -7.76 -46.23
N ARG A 163 14.89 -8.80 -46.92
CA ARG A 163 15.45 -9.32 -48.17
C ARG A 163 15.35 -8.20 -49.21
N ALA A 164 16.48 -7.59 -49.55
CA ALA A 164 16.58 -6.77 -50.75
C ALA A 164 16.73 -7.72 -51.93
N GLU A 165 15.71 -7.72 -52.78
CA GLU A 165 15.69 -8.41 -54.07
C GLU A 165 16.79 -7.86 -54.98
N GLU A 166 17.36 -8.77 -55.76
CA GLU A 166 18.11 -8.52 -56.99
C GLU A 166 17.29 -7.61 -57.91
N ASP A 167 17.93 -6.64 -58.56
CA ASP A 167 17.53 -6.27 -59.91
C ASP A 167 18.78 -5.89 -60.72
N GLU A 168 18.95 -6.64 -61.82
CA GLU A 168 19.94 -6.45 -62.88
C GLU A 168 19.79 -5.07 -63.55
N HIS A 169 20.91 -4.47 -63.97
CA HIS A 169 21.08 -3.91 -65.32
C HIS A 169 22.54 -3.53 -65.61
#